data_AF-A0A359G186-F1
#
_entry.id   AF-A0A359G186-F1
#
_cell.length_a   1.000
_cell.length_b   1.000
_cell.length_c   1.000
_cell.angle_alpha   90.00
_cell.angle_beta   90.00
_cell.angle_gamma   90.00
#
_symmetry.space_group_name_H-M   'P 1'
#
loop_
_entity.id
_entity.type
_entity.pdbx_description
1 polymer ?
#
loop_
_entity_poly.entity_id
_entity_poly.type
_entity_poly.pdbx_seq_one_letter_code
_entity_poly.pdbx_strand_id
1 'polypeptide(L)' 'IYVLEGSVKVEYGKEEYILNVGDSIYIDSVIKHQLFSADNKVARILAVVYLPV' A
#
# COMPACT_ATOMS: atom_id res chain seq x y z
N ILE A 1 4.62 -3.22 2.28
CA ILE A 1 3.17 -3.29 2.59
C ILE A 1 2.63 -4.58 1.98
N TYR A 2 1.80 -5.32 2.71
CA TYR A 2 1.17 -6.57 2.25
C TYR A 2 -0.34 -6.52 2.51
N VAL A 3 -1.17 -6.96 1.56
CA VAL A 3 -2.64 -6.91 1.69
C VAL A 3 -3.15 -8.21 2.32
N LEU A 4 -3.76 -8.08 3.50
CA LEU A 4 -4.37 -9.18 4.24
C LEU A 4 -5.84 -9.39 3.85
N GLU A 5 -6.55 -8.31 3.50
CA GLU A 5 -7.98 -8.34 3.18
C GLU A 5 -8.37 -7.11 2.34
N GLY A 6 -9.32 -7.27 1.43
CA GLY A 6 -9.79 -6.20 0.55
C GLY A 6 -8.81 -5.85 -0.57
N SER A 7 -8.95 -4.65 -1.12
CA SER A 7 -8.09 -4.12 -2.17
C SER A 7 -7.65 -2.70 -1.84
N VAL A 8 -6.40 -2.37 -2.14
CA VAL A 8 -5.75 -1.12 -1.73
C VAL A 8 -5.19 -0.42 -2.96
N LYS A 9 -5.55 0.85 -3.12
CA LYS A 9 -4.95 1.76 -4.10
C LYS A 9 -3.78 2.47 -3.45
N VAL A 10 -2.59 2.32 -4.02
CA VAL A 10 -1.36 2.98 -3.58
C VAL A 10 -0.97 4.01 -4.63
N GLU A 11 -1.05 5.27 -4.26
CA GLU A 11 -0.46 6.36 -5.04
C GLU A 11 1.00 6.51 -4.59
N TYR A 12 1.95 6.38 -5.52
CA TYR A 12 3.38 6.45 -5.25
C TYR A 12 4.07 7.37 -6.27
N GLY A 13 4.37 8.59 -5.85
CA GLY A 13 4.88 9.63 -6.76
C GLY A 13 3.85 9.99 -7.82
N LYS A 14 4.06 9.54 -9.06
CA LYS A 14 3.14 9.73 -10.19
C LYS A 14 2.46 8.44 -10.64
N GLU A 15 2.83 7.32 -10.02
CA GLU A 15 2.31 6.00 -10.36
C GLU A 15 1.17 5.62 -9.42
N GLU A 16 0.24 4.82 -9.92
CA GLU A 16 -0.84 4.25 -9.14
C GLU A 16 -0.81 2.72 -9.27
N TYR A 17 -0.95 2.04 -8.14
CA TYR A 17 -0.98 0.59 -8.05
C TYR A 17 -2.25 0.14 -7.35
N ILE A 18 -2.88 -0.91 -7.87
CA ILE A 18 -3.97 -1.62 -7.20
C ILE A 18 -3.40 -2.94 -6.68
N LEU A 19 -3.45 -3.13 -5.36
CA LEU A 19 -3.00 -4.34 -4.68
C LEU A 19 -4.22 -5.11 -4.16
N ASN A 20 -4.31 -6.40 -4.49
CA ASN A 20 -5.33 -7.30 -3.99
C ASN A 20 -4.77 -8.19 -2.87
N VAL A 21 -5.64 -8.96 -2.23
CA VAL A 21 -5.23 -9.91 -1.17
C VAL A 21 -4.09 -10.80 -1.65
N GLY A 22 -3.01 -10.86 -0.87
CA GLY A 22 -1.80 -11.61 -1.22
C GLY A 22 -0.72 -10.77 -1.91
N ASP A 23 -1.07 -9.63 -2.48
CA ASP A 23 -0.11 -8.74 -3.13
C ASP A 23 0.70 -7.97 -2.09
N SER A 24 1.91 -7.58 -2.51
CA SER A 24 2.79 -6.75 -1.70
C SER A 24 3.51 -5.72 -2.54
N ILE A 25 3.85 -4.59 -1.91
CA ILE A 25 4.66 -3.54 -2.50
C ILE A 25 5.74 -3.08 -1.52
N TYR A 26 6.94 -2.86 -2.04
CA TYR A 26 8.01 -2.14 -1.35
C TYR A 26 8.11 -0.73 -1.91
N ILE A 27 8.14 0.27 -1.03
CA ILE A 27 8.22 1.68 -1.40
C ILE A 27 9.28 2.38 -0.57
N ASP A 28 9.95 3.38 -1.16
CA ASP A 28 10.78 4.32 -0.43
C ASP A 28 9.87 5.39 0.22
N SER A 29 9.96 5.54 1.54
CA SER A 29 9.12 6.48 2.29
C SER A 29 9.41 7.96 1.98
N VAL A 30 10.55 8.28 1.36
CA VAL A 30 10.90 9.65 0.93
C VAL A 30 9.99 10.11 -0.21
N ILE A 31 9.52 9.18 -1.03
CA ILE A 31 8.59 9.49 -2.10
C ILE A 31 7.18 9.62 -1.51
N LYS A 32 6.48 10.69 -1.91
CA LYS A 32 5.10 10.94 -1.48
C LYS A 32 4.24 9.73 -1.81
N HIS A 33 3.60 9.17 -0.78
CA HIS A 33 2.73 8.02 -0.92
C HIS A 33 1.41 8.22 -0.16
N GLN A 34 0.32 7.72 -0.74
CA GLN A 34 -1.00 7.70 -0.12
C GLN A 34 -1.66 6.34 -0.36
N LEU A 35 -2.44 5.89 0.62
CA LEU A 35 -3.15 4.63 0.55
C LEU A 35 -4.64 4.87 0.72
N PHE A 36 -5.43 4.29 -0.18
CA PHE A 36 -6.88 4.32 -0.16
C PHE A 36 -7.43 2.91 -0.30
N SER A 37 -8.64 2.67 0.21
CA SER A 37 -9.39 1.50 -0.22
C SER A 37 -9.74 1.63 -1.69
N ALA A 38 -9.52 0.58 -2.47
CA ALA A 38 -9.77 0.61 -3.92
C ALA A 38 -11.25 0.43 -4.28
N ASP A 39 -12.06 -0.22 -3.43
CA ASP A 39 -13.43 -0.64 -3.76
C ASP A 39 -14.49 -0.15 -2.76
N ASN A 40 -14.17 0.91 -2.00
CA ASN A 40 -15.05 1.48 -0.98
C ASN A 40 -15.42 0.50 0.16
N LYS A 41 -14.70 -0.62 0.28
CA LYS A 41 -14.80 -1.57 1.39
C LYS A 41 -13.63 -1.41 2.35
N VAL A 42 -13.76 -1.98 3.53
CA VAL A 42 -12.64 -2.03 4.47
C VAL A 42 -11.54 -2.91 3.88
N ALA A 43 -10.32 -2.37 3.83
CA ALA A 43 -9.12 -3.12 3.50
C ALA A 43 -8.22 -3.21 4.74
N ARG A 44 -7.49 -4.32 4.87
CA ARG A 44 -6.55 -4.55 5.97
C ARG A 44 -5.18 -4.87 5.40
N ILE A 45 -4.18 -4.16 5.90
CA ILE A 45 -2.78 -4.30 5.45
C ILE A 45 -1.86 -4.60 6.62
N LEU A 46 -0.74 -5.25 6.30
CA LEU A 46 0.45 -5.29 7.15
C LEU A 46 1.48 -4.31 6.57
N ALA A 47 1.76 -3.23 7.29
CA ALA A 47 2.84 -2.31 6.97
C ALA A 47 4.07 -2.67 7.80
N VAL A 48 5.17 -3.00 7.12
CA VAL A 48 6.50 -3.16 7.74
C VAL A 48 7.31 -1.94 7.34
N VAL A 49 7.77 -1.18 8.33
CA VAL A 49 8.55 0.05 8.13
C VAL A 49 9.95 -0.19 8.64
N TYR A 50 10.95 0.05 7.78
CA TYR A 50 12.35 0.00 8.15
C TYR A 50 12.90 1.42 8.23
N LEU A 51 13.38 1.80 9.43
CA LEU A 51 14.05 3.07 9.67
C LEU A 51 15.51 2.74 10.01
N PRO A 52 16.47 2.91 9.07
CA PRO A 52 17.87 2.76 9.40
C PRO A 52 18.28 3.82 10.44
N VAL A 53 19.02 3.37 11.46
CA VAL A 53 19.63 4.20 12.52
C VAL A 53 20.99 4.72 12.14
#